data_AF-A0A9E3VA90-F1
#
_entry.id   AF-A0A9E3VA90-F1
#
_cell.length_a   1.000
_cell.length_b   1.000
_cell.length_c   1.000
_cell.angle_alpha   90.00
_cell.angle_beta   90.00
_cell.angle_gamma   90.00
#
_symmetry.space_group_name_H-M   'P 1'
#
loop_
_entity.id
_entity.type
_entity.pdbx_description
1 polymer ?
#
loop_
_entity_poly.entity_id
_entity_poly.type
_entity_poly.pdbx_seq_one_letter_code
_entity_poly.pdbx_strand_id
1 'polypeptide(L)'
;MRAPGRVSLSALLTLGAIAGGVWWCINFVPLHMDNLNVKDAVKSAFNDSGRRGDEYLRSSIKDTCNQARVGTHQEFDGNEYKEVPGLGLTDENITIVRDEVRKTIRITVEYDRKIALKPGGAPRVVHFVVTEGGSTPAP
;
A
#
# COMPACT_ATOMS: atom_id res chain seq x y z
N MET A 1 52.50 6.86 13.97
CA MET A 1 51.42 7.44 14.78
C MET A 1 50.31 7.89 13.82
N ARG A 2 49.12 7.26 13.87
CA ARG A 2 48.00 7.63 12.99
C ARG A 2 47.52 9.03 13.39
N ALA A 3 47.55 9.98 12.46
CA ALA A 3 46.99 11.30 12.68
C ALA A 3 45.50 11.15 13.07
N PRO A 4 45.00 11.82 14.13
CA PRO A 4 43.58 11.88 14.39
C PRO A 4 42.95 12.64 13.22
N GLY A 5 42.24 11.94 12.33
CA GLY A 5 41.58 12.58 11.20
C GLY A 5 40.62 13.65 11.72
N ARG A 6 40.85 14.92 11.34
CA ARG A 6 39.87 16.00 11.55
C ARG A 6 38.60 15.62 10.81
N VAL A 7 37.65 15.03 11.53
CA VAL A 7 36.32 14.76 10.99
C VAL A 7 35.69 16.13 10.74
N SER A 8 35.57 16.51 9.47
CA SER A 8 34.93 17.78 9.12
C SER A 8 33.47 17.74 9.58
N LEU A 9 33.01 18.77 10.29
CA LEU A 9 31.60 18.90 10.68
C LEU A 9 30.68 18.79 9.44
N SER A 10 31.11 19.33 8.30
CA SER A 10 30.39 19.18 7.03
C SER A 10 30.28 17.73 6.57
N ALA A 11 31.36 16.94 6.72
CA ALA A 11 31.34 15.52 6.36
C ALA A 11 30.42 14.72 7.30
N LEU A 12 30.39 15.05 8.59
CA LEU A 12 29.47 14.45 9.57
C LEU A 12 28.00 14.80 9.28
N LEU A 13 27.71 16.06 8.93
CA LEU A 13 26.36 16.48 8.56
C LEU A 13 25.88 15.80 7.28
N THR A 14 26.75 15.72 6.26
CA THR A 14 26.42 15.01 5.01
C THR A 14 26.16 13.52 5.26
N LEU A 15 27.00 12.85 6.05
CA LEU A 15 26.79 11.45 6.42
C LEU A 15 25.49 11.27 7.22
N GLY A 16 25.20 12.16 8.16
CA GLY A 16 23.95 12.17 8.91
C GLY A 16 22.72 12.33 8.01
N ALA A 17 22.77 13.25 7.03
CA ALA A 17 21.71 13.45 6.07
C ALA A 17 21.49 12.23 5.17
N ILE A 18 22.56 11.60 4.69
CA ILE A 18 22.46 10.37 3.89
C ILE A 18 21.89 9.23 4.74
N ALA A 19 22.40 9.02 5.96
CA ALA A 19 21.91 7.98 6.85
C ALA A 19 20.42 8.18 7.19
N GLY A 20 20.01 9.43 7.48
CA GLY A 20 18.61 9.78 7.70
C GLY A 20 17.74 9.58 6.46
N GLY A 21 18.23 9.93 5.27
CA GLY A 21 17.54 9.72 4.01
C GLY A 21 17.34 8.24 3.68
N VAL A 22 18.38 7.42 3.81
CA VAL A 22 18.30 5.97 3.62
C VAL A 22 17.33 5.35 4.61
N TRP A 23 17.40 5.75 5.88
CA TRP A 23 16.48 5.31 6.91
C TRP A 23 15.03 5.64 6.58
N TRP A 24 14.77 6.86 6.12
CA TRP A 24 13.44 7.29 5.69
C TRP A 24 12.94 6.45 4.50
N CYS A 25 13.79 6.24 3.49
CA CYS A 25 13.45 5.41 2.34
C CYS A 25 13.06 3.98 2.73
N ILE A 26 13.82 3.33 3.62
CA ILE A 26 13.55 1.95 4.06
C ILE A 26 12.17 1.84 4.72
N ASN A 27 11.75 2.84 5.50
CA ASN A 27 10.50 2.77 6.25
C ASN A 27 9.28 3.22 5.42
N PHE A 28 9.43 4.25 4.58
CA PHE A 28 8.29 4.90 3.92
C PHE A 28 8.11 4.54 2.45
N VAL A 29 9.16 4.10 1.73
CA VAL A 29 9.02 3.69 0.32
C VAL A 29 8.10 2.48 0.16
N PRO A 30 8.20 1.40 0.96
CA PRO A 30 7.30 0.25 0.80
C PRO A 30 5.83 0.66 0.95
N LEU A 31 5.53 1.54 1.91
CA LEU A 31 4.19 2.07 2.15
C LEU A 31 3.61 2.80 0.93
N HIS A 32 4.44 3.60 0.25
CA HIS A 32 4.01 4.33 -0.95
C HIS A 32 3.87 3.41 -2.16
N MET A 33 4.78 2.44 -2.32
CA MET A 33 4.70 1.43 -3.38
C MET A 33 3.42 0.60 -3.27
N ASP A 34 3.07 0.18 -2.05
CA ASP A 34 1.83 -0.56 -1.77
C ASP A 34 0.59 0.26 -2.20
N ASN A 35 0.55 1.54 -1.83
CA ASN A 35 -0.56 2.43 -2.20
C ASN A 35 -0.66 2.67 -3.71
N LEU A 36 0.48 2.73 -4.43
CA LEU A 36 0.47 2.80 -5.89
C LEU A 36 -0.11 1.53 -6.53
N ASN A 37 0.27 0.36 -6.03
CA ASN A 37 -0.28 -0.91 -6.50
C ASN A 37 -1.81 -0.98 -6.28
N VAL A 38 -2.31 -0.50 -5.14
CA VAL A 38 -3.77 -0.43 -4.89
C VAL A 38 -4.45 0.54 -5.84
N LYS A 39 -3.86 1.73 -6.09
CA LYS A 39 -4.39 2.69 -7.06
C LYS A 39 -4.47 2.09 -8.47
N ASP A 40 -3.43 1.39 -8.90
CA ASP A 40 -3.40 0.75 -10.22
C ASP A 40 -4.42 -0.39 -10.31
N ALA A 41 -4.57 -1.20 -9.25
CA ALA A 41 -5.59 -2.25 -9.19
C ALA A 41 -7.01 -1.69 -9.24
N VAL A 42 -7.30 -0.64 -8.46
CA VAL A 42 -8.61 0.04 -8.45
C VAL A 42 -8.90 0.67 -9.81
N LYS A 43 -7.91 1.31 -10.44
CA LYS A 43 -8.06 1.90 -11.78
C LYS A 43 -8.28 0.84 -12.86
N SER A 44 -7.58 -0.30 -12.77
CA SER A 44 -7.81 -1.44 -13.66
C SER A 44 -9.23 -1.99 -13.51
N ALA A 45 -9.68 -2.17 -12.27
CA ALA A 45 -11.05 -2.61 -11.98
C ALA A 45 -12.10 -1.61 -12.48
N PHE A 46 -11.83 -0.30 -12.34
CA PHE A 46 -12.69 0.74 -12.91
C PHE A 46 -12.79 0.59 -14.43
N ASN A 47 -11.67 0.39 -15.14
CA ASN A 47 -11.66 0.20 -16.59
C ASN A 47 -12.42 -1.07 -17.03
N ASP A 48 -12.32 -2.16 -16.27
CA ASP A 48 -13.02 -3.41 -16.57
C ASP A 48 -14.51 -3.41 -16.16
N SER A 49 -14.96 -2.42 -15.39
CA SER A 49 -16.31 -2.35 -14.85
C SER A 49 -17.43 -2.26 -15.89
N GLY A 50 -17.11 -1.80 -17.10
CA GLY A 50 -18.03 -1.75 -18.23
C GLY A 50 -18.41 -3.12 -18.80
N ARG A 51 -17.56 -4.13 -18.59
CA ARG A 51 -17.75 -5.50 -19.12
C ARG A 51 -17.95 -6.55 -18.03
N ARG A 52 -17.46 -6.30 -16.82
CA ARG A 52 -17.38 -7.28 -15.73
C ARG A 52 -18.29 -6.90 -14.56
N GLY A 53 -18.83 -7.92 -13.90
CA GLY A 53 -19.63 -7.77 -12.68
C GLY A 53 -18.78 -7.50 -11.43
N ASP A 54 -19.42 -7.05 -10.36
CA ASP A 54 -18.75 -6.59 -9.14
C ASP A 54 -17.91 -7.65 -8.43
N GLU A 55 -18.36 -8.91 -8.47
CA GLU A 55 -17.64 -10.02 -7.87
C GLU A 55 -16.28 -10.24 -8.55
N TYR A 56 -16.21 -10.10 -9.87
CA TYR A 56 -14.96 -10.15 -10.61
C TYR A 56 -14.04 -8.97 -10.26
N LEU A 57 -14.60 -7.76 -10.14
CA LEU A 57 -13.83 -6.57 -9.78
C LEU A 57 -13.21 -6.71 -8.38
N ARG A 58 -13.99 -7.21 -7.41
CA ARG A 58 -13.50 -7.49 -6.05
C ARG A 58 -12.39 -8.53 -6.08
N SER A 59 -12.59 -9.65 -6.78
CA SER A 59 -11.57 -10.69 -6.92
C SER A 59 -10.30 -10.13 -7.54
N SER A 60 -10.40 -9.40 -8.66
CA SER A 60 -9.24 -8.84 -9.36
C SER A 60 -8.43 -7.86 -8.49
N ILE A 61 -9.10 -7.03 -7.69
CA ILE A 61 -8.43 -6.13 -6.74
C ILE A 61 -7.70 -6.95 -5.66
N LYS A 62 -8.38 -7.94 -5.06
CA LYS A 62 -7.78 -8.82 -4.04
C LYS A 62 -6.58 -9.59 -4.61
N ASP A 63 -6.72 -10.20 -5.78
CA ASP A 63 -5.67 -10.99 -6.42
C ASP A 63 -4.44 -10.14 -6.74
N THR A 64 -4.64 -8.87 -7.12
CA THR A 64 -3.52 -7.95 -7.39
C THR A 64 -2.87 -7.48 -6.10
N CYS A 65 -3.66 -7.13 -5.09
CA CYS A 65 -3.17 -6.52 -3.85
C CYS A 65 -2.66 -7.54 -2.82
N ASN A 66 -3.09 -8.79 -2.91
CA ASN A 66 -2.64 -9.89 -2.03
C ASN A 66 -1.51 -10.71 -2.66
N GLN A 67 -1.01 -10.32 -3.83
CA GLN A 67 0.17 -10.94 -4.44
C GLN A 67 1.43 -10.73 -3.60
N ALA A 68 2.37 -11.67 -3.74
CA ALA A 68 3.57 -11.69 -2.92
C ALA A 68 4.51 -10.48 -3.09
N ARG A 69 4.25 -9.62 -4.08
CA ARG A 69 5.02 -8.40 -4.37
C ARG A 69 4.42 -7.14 -3.76
N VAL A 70 3.25 -7.21 -3.12
CA VAL A 70 2.53 -6.05 -2.59
C VAL A 70 2.45 -6.15 -1.07
N GLY A 71 3.47 -5.62 -0.39
CA GLY A 71 3.51 -5.57 1.06
C GLY A 71 3.43 -6.92 1.77
N THR A 72 3.11 -6.87 3.07
CA THR A 72 2.98 -8.01 3.98
C THR A 72 1.94 -7.71 5.05
N HIS A 73 1.07 -8.65 5.40
CA HIS A 73 0.11 -8.47 6.49
C HIS A 73 0.29 -9.55 7.56
N GLN A 74 -0.31 -9.34 8.72
CA GLN A 74 -0.35 -10.35 9.77
C GLN A 74 -1.62 -11.17 9.65
N GLU A 75 -1.47 -12.46 9.45
CA GLU A 75 -2.56 -13.42 9.47
C GLU A 75 -2.45 -14.29 10.73
N PHE A 76 -3.59 -14.67 11.31
CA PHE A 76 -3.65 -15.52 12.49
C PHE A 76 -3.92 -16.96 12.09
N ASP A 77 -2.94 -17.84 12.25
CA ASP A 77 -3.01 -19.27 11.85
C ASP A 77 -3.51 -20.16 12.99
N GLY A 78 -4.43 -19.64 13.82
CA GLY A 78 -5.01 -20.35 14.96
C GLY A 78 -4.12 -20.44 16.22
N ASN A 79 -2.80 -20.41 16.07
CA ASN A 79 -1.86 -20.46 17.21
C ASN A 79 -0.95 -19.23 17.30
N GLU A 80 -0.55 -18.64 16.17
CA GLU A 80 0.39 -17.51 16.13
C GLU A 80 0.03 -16.51 15.02
N TYR A 81 0.44 -15.25 15.19
CA TYR A 81 0.39 -14.25 14.12
C TYR A 81 1.63 -14.38 13.24
N LYS A 82 1.42 -14.69 11.96
CA LYS A 82 2.49 -14.81 10.97
C LYS A 82 2.43 -13.67 9.97
N GLU A 83 3.60 -13.15 9.61
CA GLU A 83 3.72 -12.20 8.51
C GLU A 83 3.67 -12.95 7.17
N VAL A 84 2.60 -12.72 6.42
CA VAL A 84 2.35 -13.32 5.11
C VAL A 84 2.39 -12.22 4.04
N PRO A 85 2.79 -12.54 2.80
CA PRO A 85 2.95 -11.53 1.77
C PRO A 85 1.58 -11.12 1.20
N GLY A 86 1.47 -9.89 0.69
CA GLY A 86 0.20 -9.30 0.29
C GLY A 86 -0.39 -8.34 1.33
N LEU A 87 -1.35 -7.51 0.93
CA LEU A 87 -1.99 -6.52 1.81
C LEU A 87 -3.07 -7.10 2.74
N GLY A 88 -3.57 -8.31 2.47
CA GLY A 88 -4.61 -8.94 3.27
C GLY A 88 -5.98 -8.30 3.08
N LEU A 89 -6.24 -7.74 1.89
CA LEU A 89 -7.53 -7.13 1.59
C LEU A 89 -8.64 -8.18 1.61
N THR A 90 -9.69 -7.89 2.38
CA THR A 90 -10.93 -8.66 2.43
C THR A 90 -12.03 -7.97 1.63
N ASP A 91 -13.17 -8.63 1.43
CA ASP A 91 -14.30 -8.03 0.72
C ASP A 91 -14.91 -6.83 1.46
N GLU A 92 -14.74 -6.76 2.77
CA GLU A 92 -15.17 -5.63 3.61
C GLU A 92 -14.37 -4.37 3.33
N ASN A 93 -13.10 -4.53 2.90
CA ASN A 93 -12.24 -3.41 2.54
C ASN A 93 -12.62 -2.79 1.18
N ILE A 94 -13.48 -3.44 0.39
CA ILE A 94 -13.80 -3.03 -0.98
C ILE A 94 -15.27 -2.63 -1.06
N THR A 95 -15.52 -1.36 -1.34
CA THR A 95 -16.86 -0.83 -1.58
C THR A 95 -17.03 -0.48 -3.04
N ILE A 96 -18.01 -1.10 -3.70
CA ILE A 96 -18.37 -0.80 -5.09
C ILE A 96 -19.81 -0.27 -5.10
N VAL A 97 -20.00 0.93 -5.64
CA VAL A 97 -21.30 1.58 -5.78
C VAL A 97 -21.53 1.86 -7.26
N ARG A 98 -22.56 1.23 -7.84
CA ARG A 98 -23.04 1.51 -9.20
C ARG A 98 -24.30 2.35 -9.16
N ASP A 99 -24.36 3.36 -10.01
CA ASP A 99 -25.57 4.13 -10.30
C ASP A 99 -25.98 3.84 -11.74
N GLU A 100 -27.02 3.03 -11.91
CA GLU A 100 -27.53 2.64 -13.23
C GLU A 100 -28.19 3.81 -13.98
N VAL A 101 -28.73 4.79 -13.26
CA VAL A 101 -29.42 5.94 -13.84
C VAL A 101 -28.40 6.92 -14.42
N ARG A 102 -27.34 7.20 -13.66
CA ARG A 102 -26.26 8.10 -14.08
C ARG A 102 -25.17 7.40 -14.88
N LYS A 103 -25.24 6.06 -14.99
CA LYS A 103 -24.19 5.20 -15.56
C LYS A 103 -22.82 5.54 -14.97
N THR A 104 -22.76 5.62 -13.64
CA THR A 104 -21.50 5.86 -12.94
C THR A 104 -21.17 4.69 -12.03
N ILE A 105 -19.88 4.50 -11.79
CA ILE A 105 -19.37 3.54 -10.82
C ILE A 105 -18.34 4.25 -9.93
N ARG A 106 -18.35 3.89 -8.65
CA ARG A 106 -17.34 4.29 -7.67
C ARG A 106 -16.81 3.04 -6.98
N ILE A 107 -15.51 2.85 -7.04
CA ILE A 107 -14.77 1.77 -6.37
C ILE A 107 -13.92 2.42 -5.29
N THR A 108 -14.09 2.00 -4.04
CA THR A 108 -13.33 2.48 -2.88
C THR A 108 -12.68 1.30 -2.19
N VAL A 109 -11.40 1.43 -1.87
CA VAL A 109 -10.62 0.44 -1.12
C VAL A 109 -10.06 1.11 0.13
N GLU A 110 -10.42 0.59 1.29
CA GLU A 110 -10.01 1.09 2.61
C GLU A 110 -9.21 0.02 3.34
N TYR A 111 -7.97 0.33 3.72
CA TYR A 111 -7.09 -0.66 4.36
C TYR A 111 -6.04 -0.04 5.27
N ASP A 112 -5.55 -0.86 6.19
CA ASP A 112 -4.62 -0.44 7.24
C ASP A 112 -3.24 -1.05 7.03
N ARG A 113 -2.20 -0.24 7.22
CA ARG A 113 -0.80 -0.71 7.21
C ARG A 113 -0.12 -0.44 8.53
N LYS A 114 0.44 -1.49 9.12
CA LYS A 114 1.33 -1.37 10.28
C LYS A 114 2.74 -1.10 9.79
N ILE A 115 3.30 0.06 10.14
CA ILE A 115 4.72 0.39 9.91
C ILE A 115 5.48 0.27 11.23
N ALA A 116 6.55 -0.53 11.23
CA ALA A 116 7.47 -0.61 12.35
C ALA A 116 8.65 0.33 12.09
N LEU A 117 8.63 1.52 12.71
CA LEU A 117 9.71 2.48 12.60
C LEU A 117 10.93 1.98 13.36
N LYS A 118 11.84 1.29 12.67
CA LYS A 118 13.13 0.86 13.27
C LYS A 118 14.02 2.08 13.48
N PRO A 119 14.97 2.11 14.43
CA PRO A 119 15.15 1.16 15.53
C PRO A 119 14.19 1.47 16.69
N GLY A 120 13.42 0.47 17.14
CA GLY A 120 12.71 0.49 18.42
C GLY A 120 11.35 1.19 18.49
N GLY A 121 10.83 1.75 17.40
CA GLY A 121 9.50 2.38 17.39
C GLY A 121 8.38 1.35 17.49
N ALA A 122 7.37 1.65 18.32
CA ALA A 122 6.12 0.89 18.32
C ALA A 122 5.49 0.92 16.92
N PRO A 123 4.87 -0.18 16.46
CA PRO A 123 4.21 -0.21 15.17
C PRO A 123 3.11 0.86 15.13
N ARG A 124 3.13 1.68 14.08
CA ARG A 124 2.09 2.69 13.81
C ARG A 124 1.16 2.16 12.73
N VAL A 125 -0.13 2.36 12.90
CA VAL A 125 -1.12 2.06 11.87
C VAL A 125 -1.28 3.30 11.00
N VAL A 126 -1.22 3.10 9.69
CA VAL A 126 -1.52 4.11 8.67
C VAL A 126 -2.73 3.64 7.90
N HIS A 127 -3.78 4.45 7.91
CA HIS A 127 -5.03 4.18 7.21
C HIS A 127 -4.95 4.74 5.77
N PHE A 128 -5.30 3.91 4.80
CA PHE A 128 -5.34 4.29 3.39
C PHE A 128 -6.77 4.20 2.87
N VAL A 129 -7.15 5.20 2.08
CA VAL A 129 -8.41 5.22 1.33
C VAL A 129 -8.06 5.55 -0.11
N VAL A 130 -8.40 4.63 -1.01
CA VAL A 130 -8.22 4.78 -2.46
C VAL A 130 -9.59 4.73 -3.10
N THR A 131 -9.98 5.82 -3.76
CA THR A 131 -11.26 5.91 -4.45
C THR A 131 -11.04 6.25 -5.91
N GLU A 132 -11.65 5.49 -6.80
CA GLU A 132 -11.78 5.82 -8.22
C GLU A 132 -13.26 5.83 -8.59
N GLY A 133 -13.69 6.80 -9.39
CA GLY A 133 -15.07 6.82 -9.86
C GLY A 133 -15.31 7.80 -10.98
N GLY A 134 -16.34 7.53 -11.77
CA GLY A 134 -16.65 8.27 -12.98
C GLY A 134 -17.76 7.60 -13.78
N SER A 135 -17.94 8.05 -15.02
CA SER A 135 -18.81 7.37 -15.98
C SER A 135 -18.30 5.96 -16.23
N THR A 136 -19.19 4.97 -16.17
CA THR A 136 -18.87 3.58 -16.48
C THR A 136 -18.23 3.53 -17.87
N PRO A 137 -17.01 2.98 -18.01
CA PRO A 137 -16.35 2.86 -19.30
C PRO A 137 -17.20 2.06 -20.27
N ALA A 138 -17.11 2.40 -21.56
CA ALA A 138 -17.73 1.60 -22.59
C ALA A 138 -17.13 0.18 -22.60
N PRO A 139 -17.93 -0.86 -22.88
CA PRO A 139 -17.44 -2.22 -23.02
C PRO A 139 -16.51 -2.41 -24.23
#